data_AF-A0A497HXS3-F1
#
_entry.id   AF-A0A497HXS3-F1
#
_cell.length_a   1.000
_cell.length_b   1.000
_cell.length_c   1.000
_cell.angle_alpha   90.00
_cell.angle_beta   90.00
_cell.angle_gamma   90.00
#
_symmetry.space_group_name_H-M   'P 1'
#
loop_
_entity.id
_entity.type
_entity.pdbx_description
1 polymer ?
#
loop_
_entity_poly.entity_id
_entity_poly.type
_entity_poly.pdbx_seq_one_letter_code
_entity_poly.pdbx_strand_id
1 'polypeptide(L)'
;MRIKFLDFLIILLVLICLFSYFLKYREYEQKETLEYSGSQIFKAIKDFENYTSKGFLYNVRIVGRLNMNDSKFEDTGFVTETGKGYFILKDYEGKRYSVGGVMSYKEDVSAEKIVMRIENKSTVFYKAKPIEIKNFEELYEHITSISEFMEFKGIYDIAISGEFTVVPYSDLNEELKKIIYCKNAHFGNETLKLEQFSIRELKNLDDIIKPEKIYTGDFWVIVRTEKEIDELEKYGIKEEDDDNPYIYKDSIHIRL
;
A
#
# COMPACT_ATOMS: atom_id res chain seq x y z
N MET A 1 -15.12 -31.57 45.37
CA MET A 1 -14.92 -30.11 45.27
C MET A 1 -16.26 -29.49 44.85
N ARG A 2 -16.98 -28.81 45.74
CA ARG A 2 -18.27 -28.17 45.41
C ARG A 2 -17.97 -26.87 44.68
N ILE A 3 -18.12 -26.87 43.37
CA ILE A 3 -18.07 -25.65 42.55
C ILE A 3 -19.19 -24.74 43.08
N LYS A 4 -18.83 -23.59 43.64
CA LYS A 4 -19.80 -22.60 44.09
C LYS A 4 -20.33 -21.86 42.87
N PHE A 5 -21.54 -21.32 42.96
CA PHE A 5 -22.15 -20.50 41.88
C PHE A 5 -21.21 -19.39 41.38
N LEU A 6 -20.38 -18.84 42.28
CA LEU A 6 -19.35 -17.85 41.95
C LEU A 6 -18.25 -18.40 41.02
N ASP A 7 -17.81 -19.64 41.23
CA ASP A 7 -16.78 -20.28 40.40
C ASP A 7 -17.29 -20.49 38.97
N PHE A 8 -18.58 -20.86 38.83
CA PHE A 8 -19.23 -20.98 37.52
C PHE A 8 -19.29 -19.64 36.79
N LEU A 9 -19.60 -18.55 37.51
CA LEU A 9 -19.68 -17.20 36.93
C LEU A 9 -18.30 -16.69 36.47
N ILE A 10 -17.24 -17.01 37.20
CA ILE A 10 -15.85 -16.68 36.82
C ILE A 10 -15.46 -17.45 35.56
N ILE A 11 -15.73 -18.76 35.50
CA ILE A 11 -15.44 -19.57 34.30
C ILE A 11 -16.21 -19.05 33.09
N LEU A 12 -17.48 -18.70 33.26
CA LEU A 12 -18.31 -18.12 32.19
C LEU A 12 -17.74 -16.80 31.68
N LEU A 13 -17.28 -15.92 32.58
CA LEU A 13 -16.69 -14.63 32.21
C LEU A 13 -15.39 -14.81 31.43
N VAL A 14 -14.52 -15.72 31.85
CA VAL A 14 -13.29 -16.07 31.12
C VAL A 14 -13.62 -16.63 29.73
N LEU A 15 -14.63 -17.51 29.63
CA LEU A 15 -15.07 -18.05 28.34
C LEU A 15 -15.64 -16.97 27.43
N ILE A 16 -16.40 -16.00 27.95
CA ILE A 16 -16.91 -14.86 27.16
C ILE A 16 -15.76 -13.96 26.70
N CYS A 17 -14.78 -13.69 27.55
CA CYS A 17 -13.59 -12.90 27.18
C CYS A 17 -12.78 -13.62 26.09
N LEU A 18 -12.54 -14.92 26.25
CA LEU A 18 -11.85 -15.74 25.24
C LEU A 18 -12.65 -15.79 23.93
N PHE A 19 -13.97 -15.98 24.01
CA PHE A 19 -14.84 -16.03 22.83
C PHE A 19 -14.90 -14.67 22.12
N SER A 20 -14.98 -13.57 22.86
CA SER A 20 -14.90 -12.21 22.32
C SER A 20 -13.55 -11.94 21.66
N TYR A 21 -12.46 -12.39 22.28
CA TYR A 21 -11.11 -12.31 21.69
C TYR A 21 -11.03 -13.13 20.40
N PHE A 22 -11.53 -14.38 20.39
CA PHE A 22 -11.58 -15.24 19.21
C PHE A 22 -12.42 -14.66 18.07
N LEU A 23 -13.58 -14.07 18.38
CA LEU A 23 -14.42 -13.40 17.37
C LEU A 23 -13.71 -12.20 16.77
N LYS A 24 -13.07 -11.37 17.61
CA LYS A 24 -12.30 -10.21 17.17
C LYS A 24 -11.06 -10.60 16.37
N TYR A 25 -10.46 -11.76 16.67
CA TYR A 25 -9.34 -12.34 15.93
C TYR A 25 -9.77 -12.85 14.55
N ARG A 26 -10.90 -13.58 14.46
CA ARG A 26 -11.48 -13.98 13.16
C ARG A 26 -11.91 -12.79 12.29
N GLU A 27 -12.43 -11.73 12.90
CA GLU A 27 -12.75 -10.48 12.19
C GLU A 27 -11.48 -9.78 11.70
N TYR A 28 -10.31 -10.05 12.29
CA TYR A 28 -9.00 -9.59 11.82
C TYR A 28 -8.53 -10.39 10.59
N GLU A 29 -8.68 -11.72 10.61
CA GLU A 29 -8.39 -12.61 9.47
C GLU A 29 -9.32 -12.35 8.26
N GLN A 30 -10.58 -11.95 8.50
CA GLN A 30 -11.58 -11.69 7.45
C GLN A 30 -11.40 -10.36 6.69
N LYS A 31 -10.42 -9.51 7.03
CA LYS A 31 -10.28 -8.16 6.44
C LYS A 31 -9.72 -8.11 5.03
N GLU A 32 -9.66 -9.21 4.28
CA GLU A 32 -9.24 -9.12 2.87
C GLU A 32 -10.15 -8.23 2.04
N THR A 33 -11.41 -8.05 2.44
CA THR A 33 -12.34 -7.15 1.75
C THR A 33 -13.13 -6.30 2.76
N LEU A 34 -13.08 -4.98 2.56
CA LEU A 34 -13.87 -4.01 3.33
C LEU A 34 -14.91 -3.38 2.41
N GLU A 35 -16.17 -3.40 2.84
CA GLU A 35 -17.27 -2.83 2.09
C GLU A 35 -17.86 -1.60 2.78
N TYR A 36 -18.22 -0.60 1.97
CA TYR A 36 -18.80 0.66 2.40
C TYR A 36 -19.98 1.02 1.50
N SER A 37 -21.03 1.62 2.06
CA SER A 37 -22.00 2.34 1.24
C SER A 37 -21.42 3.68 0.79
N GLY A 38 -21.97 4.26 -0.28
CA GLY A 38 -21.60 5.62 -0.72
C GLY A 38 -21.77 6.70 0.35
N SER A 39 -22.72 6.53 1.28
CA SER A 39 -22.89 7.43 2.43
C SER A 39 -21.76 7.34 3.47
N GLN A 40 -20.93 6.29 3.40
CA GLN A 40 -19.81 6.05 4.30
C GLN A 40 -18.46 6.46 3.70
N ILE A 41 -18.43 7.31 2.67
CA ILE A 41 -17.19 7.66 1.96
C ILE A 41 -16.08 8.20 2.88
N PHE A 42 -16.42 8.98 3.91
CA PHE A 42 -15.44 9.45 4.89
C PHE A 42 -14.76 8.31 5.66
N LYS A 43 -15.51 7.24 5.95
CA LYS A 43 -14.95 6.05 6.61
C LYS A 43 -14.03 5.31 5.63
N ALA A 44 -14.46 5.12 4.38
CA ALA A 44 -13.64 4.50 3.35
C ALA A 44 -12.32 5.25 3.15
N ILE A 45 -12.35 6.58 3.06
CA ILE A 45 -11.16 7.44 2.94
C ILE A 45 -10.22 7.27 4.14
N LYS A 46 -10.75 7.26 5.36
CA LYS A 46 -9.94 7.05 6.56
C LYS A 46 -9.24 5.68 6.54
N ASP A 47 -9.94 4.65 6.08
CA ASP A 47 -9.37 3.31 5.96
C ASP A 47 -8.33 3.24 4.82
N PHE A 48 -8.56 3.91 3.67
CA PHE A 48 -7.56 4.08 2.62
C PHE A 48 -6.28 4.73 3.14
N GLU A 49 -6.40 5.87 3.83
CA GLU A 49 -5.26 6.58 4.43
C GLU A 49 -4.51 5.71 5.44
N ASN A 50 -5.24 4.97 6.29
CA ASN A 50 -4.64 4.07 7.27
C ASN A 50 -3.86 2.93 6.60
N TYR A 51 -4.43 2.22 5.63
CA TYR A 51 -3.75 1.13 4.92
C TYR A 51 -2.59 1.63 4.06
N THR A 52 -2.75 2.77 3.38
CA THR A 52 -1.66 3.44 2.66
C THR A 52 -0.52 3.81 3.61
N SER A 53 -0.81 4.37 4.79
CA SER A 53 0.23 4.72 5.79
C SER A 53 1.01 3.50 6.28
N LYS A 54 0.38 2.32 6.24
CA LYS A 54 0.98 1.03 6.57
C LYS A 54 1.58 0.32 5.34
N GLY A 55 1.58 0.94 4.16
CA GLY A 55 2.23 0.43 2.95
C GLY A 55 1.51 -0.73 2.27
N PHE A 56 0.27 -1.01 2.67
CA PHE A 56 -0.52 -2.09 2.07
C PHE A 56 -0.90 -1.73 0.63
N LEU A 57 -0.86 -2.74 -0.23
CA LEU A 57 -1.42 -2.69 -1.57
C LEU A 57 -2.86 -3.14 -1.50
N TYR A 58 -3.74 -2.35 -2.10
CA TYR A 58 -5.16 -2.65 -2.20
C TYR A 58 -5.69 -2.09 -3.51
N ASN A 59 -6.73 -2.74 -4.04
CA ASN A 59 -7.57 -2.17 -5.09
C ASN A 59 -8.92 -1.76 -4.52
N VAL A 60 -9.60 -0.89 -5.25
CA VAL A 60 -10.93 -0.42 -4.90
C VAL A 60 -11.83 -0.59 -6.10
N ARG A 61 -12.91 -1.35 -5.93
CA ARG A 61 -14.02 -1.45 -6.87
C ARG A 61 -15.13 -0.50 -6.45
N ILE A 62 -15.59 0.29 -7.41
CA ILE A 62 -16.67 1.26 -7.26
C ILE A 62 -17.86 0.81 -8.07
N VAL A 63 -19.04 0.85 -7.46
CA VAL A 63 -20.32 0.76 -8.15
C VAL A 63 -21.07 2.05 -7.88
N GLY A 64 -21.57 2.71 -8.91
CA GLY A 64 -22.26 3.99 -8.77
C GLY A 64 -22.75 4.53 -10.11
N ARG A 65 -22.73 5.86 -10.24
CA ARG A 65 -23.18 6.57 -11.44
C ARG A 65 -22.21 7.67 -11.84
N LEU A 66 -22.06 7.88 -13.14
CA LEU A 66 -21.34 9.03 -13.70
C LEU A 66 -22.21 10.28 -13.60
N ASN A 67 -21.74 11.33 -12.94
CA ASN A 67 -22.52 12.54 -12.73
C ASN A 67 -22.76 13.34 -14.02
N MET A 68 -21.94 13.16 -15.06
CA MET A 68 -22.09 13.84 -16.34
C MET A 68 -23.38 13.45 -17.09
N ASN A 69 -23.80 12.19 -16.98
CA ASN A 69 -24.89 11.64 -17.80
C ASN A 69 -25.79 10.62 -17.07
N ASP A 70 -25.60 10.45 -15.76
CA ASP A 70 -26.34 9.54 -14.89
C ASP A 70 -26.26 8.05 -15.30
N SER A 71 -25.29 7.70 -16.16
CA SER A 71 -25.06 6.33 -16.58
C SER A 71 -24.42 5.50 -15.47
N LYS A 72 -24.64 4.19 -15.49
CA LYS A 72 -24.04 3.26 -14.53
C LYS A 72 -22.51 3.31 -14.65
N PHE A 73 -21.86 3.40 -13.50
CA PHE A 73 -20.42 3.32 -13.36
C PHE A 73 -20.05 2.08 -12.56
N GLU A 74 -19.17 1.26 -13.11
CA GLU A 74 -18.58 0.14 -12.39
C GLU A 74 -17.15 -0.05 -12.85
N ASP A 75 -16.20 0.16 -11.95
CA ASP A 75 -14.79 0.09 -12.28
C ASP A 75 -13.94 -0.29 -11.06
N THR A 76 -12.72 -0.78 -11.30
CA THR A 76 -11.75 -1.17 -10.28
C THR A 76 -10.42 -0.52 -10.55
N GLY A 77 -9.78 0.00 -9.50
CA GLY A 77 -8.51 0.68 -9.65
C GLY A 77 -7.82 0.97 -8.33
N PHE A 78 -6.84 1.88 -8.39
CA PHE A 78 -6.02 2.30 -7.26
C PHE A 78 -6.45 3.68 -6.78
N VAL A 79 -6.38 3.89 -5.46
CA VAL A 79 -6.61 5.21 -4.87
C VAL A 79 -5.28 5.97 -4.89
N THR A 80 -5.19 7.00 -5.72
CA THR A 80 -3.96 7.80 -5.83
C THR A 80 -3.96 9.01 -4.90
N GLU A 81 -5.15 9.58 -4.64
CA GLU A 81 -5.32 10.78 -3.81
C GLU A 81 -6.61 10.70 -3.00
N THR A 82 -6.60 11.27 -1.80
CA THR A 82 -7.78 11.41 -0.93
C THR A 82 -8.01 12.89 -0.59
N GLY A 83 -9.28 13.27 -0.46
CA GLY A 83 -9.70 14.60 -0.07
C GLY A 83 -10.84 14.56 0.95
N LYS A 84 -11.40 15.73 1.27
CA LYS A 84 -12.54 15.81 2.21
C LYS A 84 -13.83 15.33 1.55
N GLY A 85 -14.09 14.04 1.64
CA GLY A 85 -15.33 13.41 1.15
C GLY A 85 -15.28 12.93 -0.31
N TYR A 86 -14.08 12.86 -0.90
CA TYR A 86 -13.83 12.27 -2.21
C TYR A 86 -12.44 11.63 -2.25
N PHE A 87 -12.19 10.81 -3.27
CA PHE A 87 -10.85 10.31 -3.61
C PHE A 87 -10.70 10.22 -5.13
N ILE A 88 -9.48 10.08 -5.61
CA ILE A 88 -9.19 9.84 -7.03
C ILE A 88 -8.95 8.35 -7.24
N LEU A 89 -9.80 7.72 -8.05
CA LEU A 89 -9.62 6.37 -8.56
C LEU A 89 -8.86 6.44 -9.87
N LYS A 90 -7.77 5.70 -9.98
CA LYS A 90 -7.07 5.43 -11.24
C LYS A 90 -7.34 3.99 -11.66
N ASP A 91 -8.05 3.81 -12.78
CA ASP A 91 -8.33 2.47 -13.30
C ASP A 91 -7.09 1.82 -13.91
N TYR A 92 -7.24 0.56 -14.35
CA TYR A 92 -6.16 -0.19 -15.00
C TYR A 92 -5.81 0.30 -16.41
N GLU A 93 -6.61 1.19 -17.01
CA GLU A 93 -6.29 1.86 -18.27
C GLU A 93 -5.55 3.20 -18.03
N GLY A 94 -5.35 3.57 -16.76
CA GLY A 94 -4.68 4.79 -16.34
C GLY A 94 -5.59 6.02 -16.32
N LYS A 95 -6.89 5.86 -16.60
CA LYS A 95 -7.86 6.95 -16.53
C LYS A 95 -8.22 7.23 -15.07
N ARG A 96 -8.42 8.51 -14.79
CA ARG A 96 -8.63 9.03 -13.44
C ARG A 96 -10.08 9.52 -13.29
N TYR A 97 -10.70 9.13 -12.19
CA TYR A 97 -12.04 9.55 -11.81
C TYR A 97 -12.00 10.11 -10.39
N SER A 98 -12.56 11.30 -10.21
CA SER A 98 -12.94 11.77 -8.88
C SER A 98 -14.20 11.03 -8.43
N VAL A 99 -14.13 10.39 -7.28
CA VAL A 99 -15.22 9.57 -6.72
C VAL A 99 -15.67 10.18 -5.41
N GLY A 100 -16.93 10.60 -5.36
CA GLY A 100 -17.60 11.13 -4.18
C GLY A 100 -18.62 10.15 -3.59
N GLY A 101 -19.28 10.57 -2.51
CA GLY A 101 -20.31 9.77 -1.86
C GLY A 101 -21.61 9.67 -2.67
N VAL A 102 -22.63 9.02 -2.11
CA VAL A 102 -23.89 8.80 -2.84
C VAL A 102 -24.63 10.09 -3.26
N MET A 103 -24.34 11.21 -2.60
CA MET A 103 -24.91 12.54 -2.89
C MET A 103 -23.89 13.51 -3.50
N SER A 104 -22.75 13.05 -4.03
CA SER A 104 -21.85 13.95 -4.74
C SER A 104 -22.46 14.43 -6.05
N TYR A 105 -22.09 15.64 -6.44
CA TYR A 105 -22.46 16.21 -7.74
C TYR A 105 -21.29 16.94 -8.41
N LYS A 106 -20.18 17.13 -7.70
CA LYS A 106 -18.98 17.83 -8.22
C LYS A 106 -17.97 16.86 -8.79
N GLU A 107 -17.90 15.66 -8.21
CA GLU A 107 -17.04 14.57 -8.61
C GLU A 107 -17.56 13.90 -9.88
N ASP A 108 -16.70 13.16 -10.58
CA ASP A 108 -17.05 12.44 -11.81
C ASP A 108 -18.05 11.31 -11.53
N VAL A 109 -17.88 10.65 -10.38
CA VAL A 109 -18.66 9.48 -9.96
C VAL A 109 -19.29 9.70 -8.60
N SER A 110 -20.58 9.40 -8.50
CA SER A 110 -21.29 9.25 -7.23
C SER A 110 -21.36 7.78 -6.85
N ALA A 111 -20.60 7.39 -5.83
CA ALA A 111 -20.51 6.00 -5.41
C ALA A 111 -21.77 5.56 -4.67
N GLU A 112 -22.28 4.40 -5.03
CA GLU A 112 -23.33 3.69 -4.28
C GLU A 112 -22.69 2.61 -3.40
N LYS A 113 -21.65 1.93 -3.91
CA LYS A 113 -20.87 0.92 -3.19
C LYS A 113 -19.35 1.13 -3.35
N ILE A 114 -18.74 1.15 -2.18
CA ILE A 114 -17.34 1.07 -1.74
C ILE A 114 -16.76 -0.34 -1.59
N VAL A 115 -15.90 -0.91 -2.43
CA VAL A 115 -15.28 -2.22 -2.11
C VAL A 115 -13.77 -2.14 -2.18
N MET A 116 -13.12 -2.20 -1.03
CA MET A 116 -11.67 -2.23 -0.90
C MET A 116 -11.21 -3.67 -0.73
N ARG A 117 -10.29 -4.16 -1.57
CA ARG A 117 -9.65 -5.46 -1.40
C ARG A 117 -8.17 -5.27 -1.11
N ILE A 118 -7.73 -5.82 0.03
CA ILE A 118 -6.34 -5.78 0.45
C ILE A 118 -5.62 -6.98 -0.17
N GLU A 119 -4.51 -6.73 -0.84
CA GLU A 119 -3.81 -7.74 -1.65
C GLU A 119 -2.70 -8.46 -0.87
N ASN A 120 -2.13 -7.82 0.15
CA ASN A 120 -1.04 -8.39 0.96
C ASN A 120 -1.44 -8.54 2.44
N LYS A 121 -0.74 -9.43 3.17
CA LYS A 121 -1.05 -9.76 4.57
C LYS A 121 -0.22 -8.96 5.57
N SER A 122 1.02 -8.65 5.24
CA SER A 122 1.88 -7.83 6.09
C SER A 122 2.82 -6.97 5.25
N THR A 123 3.40 -5.95 5.88
CA THR A 123 4.42 -5.11 5.27
C THR A 123 5.64 -4.98 6.16
N VAL A 124 6.80 -4.92 5.53
CA VAL A 124 8.08 -4.62 6.17
C VAL A 124 8.66 -3.38 5.51
N PHE A 125 8.88 -2.36 6.31
CA PHE A 125 9.54 -1.14 5.89
C PHE A 125 10.98 -1.18 6.35
N TYR A 126 11.89 -0.71 5.51
CA TYR A 126 13.24 -0.38 5.94
C TYR A 126 13.77 0.78 5.12
N LYS A 127 14.77 1.46 5.67
CA LYS A 127 15.38 2.64 5.04
C LYS A 127 16.67 2.21 4.35
N ALA A 128 16.67 2.28 3.03
CA ALA A 128 17.85 2.02 2.21
C ALA A 128 18.73 3.28 2.14
N LYS A 129 20.04 3.05 2.12
CA LYS A 129 21.05 4.11 2.01
C LYS A 129 21.14 4.65 0.58
N PRO A 130 21.68 5.85 0.39
CA PRO A 130 21.93 6.43 -0.93
C PRO A 130 22.83 5.52 -1.77
N ILE A 131 22.45 5.33 -3.04
CA ILE A 131 23.25 4.62 -4.03
C ILE A 131 23.34 5.42 -5.32
N GLU A 132 24.39 5.14 -6.10
CA GLU A 132 24.58 5.66 -7.44
C GLU A 132 24.56 4.48 -8.41
N ILE A 133 23.69 4.58 -9.42
CA ILE A 133 23.43 3.52 -10.40
C ILE A 133 23.22 4.15 -11.78
N LYS A 134 23.23 3.33 -12.84
CA LYS A 134 23.08 3.84 -14.21
C LYS A 134 21.62 3.94 -14.66
N ASN A 135 20.78 3.01 -14.23
CA ASN A 135 19.42 2.85 -14.72
C ASN A 135 18.49 2.22 -13.66
N PHE A 136 17.20 2.20 -13.93
CA PHE A 136 16.19 1.66 -13.01
C PHE A 136 16.20 0.13 -12.93
N GLU A 137 16.71 -0.58 -13.95
CA GLU A 137 17.00 -2.02 -13.88
C GLU A 137 18.04 -2.32 -12.78
N GLU A 138 19.15 -1.59 -12.70
CA GLU A 138 20.15 -1.75 -11.63
C GLU A 138 19.53 -1.45 -10.25
N LEU A 139 18.59 -0.47 -10.17
CA LEU A 139 17.85 -0.19 -8.92
C LEU A 139 16.98 -1.38 -8.53
N TYR A 140 16.28 -1.96 -9.50
CA TYR A 140 15.42 -3.13 -9.32
C TYR A 140 16.21 -4.32 -8.79
N GLU A 141 17.35 -4.64 -9.41
CA GLU A 141 18.23 -5.73 -8.98
C GLU A 141 18.75 -5.48 -7.56
N HIS A 142 19.20 -4.26 -7.27
CA HIS A 142 19.69 -3.88 -5.96
C HIS A 142 18.62 -4.06 -4.88
N ILE A 143 17.41 -3.52 -5.09
CA ILE A 143 16.30 -3.62 -4.14
C ILE A 143 15.87 -5.08 -3.94
N THR A 144 15.84 -5.86 -5.02
CA THR A 144 15.48 -7.28 -4.97
C THR A 144 16.49 -8.04 -4.10
N SER A 145 17.78 -7.84 -4.33
CA SER A 145 18.84 -8.49 -3.56
C SER A 145 18.78 -8.14 -2.06
N ILE A 146 18.61 -6.86 -1.71
CA ILE A 146 18.49 -6.47 -0.30
C ILE A 146 17.17 -6.93 0.35
N SER A 147 16.16 -7.36 -0.43
CA SER A 147 14.87 -7.87 0.06
C SER A 147 14.82 -9.40 0.17
N GLU A 148 15.86 -10.13 -0.27
CA GLU A 148 15.88 -11.60 -0.31
C GLU A 148 15.63 -12.24 1.06
N PHE A 149 16.02 -11.55 2.14
CA PHE A 149 15.79 -11.99 3.52
C PHE A 149 14.29 -12.20 3.84
N MET A 150 13.38 -11.61 3.06
CA MET A 150 11.93 -11.77 3.21
C MET A 150 11.33 -12.92 2.37
N GLU A 151 12.11 -13.62 1.54
CA GLU A 151 11.58 -14.66 0.63
C GLU A 151 10.81 -15.77 1.34
N PHE A 152 11.22 -16.13 2.57
CA PHE A 152 10.55 -17.18 3.36
C PHE A 152 9.06 -16.87 3.65
N LYS A 153 8.66 -15.59 3.59
CA LYS A 153 7.28 -15.13 3.74
C LYS A 153 6.47 -15.04 2.46
N GLY A 154 7.11 -15.25 1.31
CA GLY A 154 6.52 -14.98 0.00
C GLY A 154 6.40 -13.48 -0.21
N ILE A 155 7.21 -12.94 -1.12
CA ILE A 155 7.16 -11.53 -1.50
C ILE A 155 6.04 -11.36 -2.52
N TYR A 156 4.94 -10.74 -2.09
CA TYR A 156 3.83 -10.39 -2.97
C TYR A 156 4.18 -9.22 -3.89
N ASP A 157 4.84 -8.18 -3.36
CA ASP A 157 5.28 -7.00 -4.10
C ASP A 157 6.36 -6.26 -3.29
N ILE A 158 7.20 -5.47 -3.94
CA ILE A 158 8.10 -4.53 -3.28
C ILE A 158 7.83 -3.15 -3.88
N ALA A 159 7.69 -2.16 -3.02
CA ALA A 159 7.50 -0.77 -3.43
C ALA A 159 8.55 0.14 -2.82
N ILE A 160 8.85 1.25 -3.50
CA ILE A 160 9.77 2.27 -3.01
C ILE A 160 9.11 3.63 -2.85
N SER A 161 9.60 4.41 -1.89
CA SER A 161 9.23 5.81 -1.71
C SER A 161 10.47 6.65 -1.43
N GLY A 162 10.71 7.67 -2.25
CA GLY A 162 11.91 8.49 -2.16
C GLY A 162 12.04 9.50 -3.29
N GLU A 163 13.19 10.16 -3.30
CA GLU A 163 13.58 11.16 -4.30
C GLU A 163 14.84 10.68 -5.03
N PHE A 164 14.78 10.71 -6.36
CA PHE A 164 15.78 10.16 -7.27
C PHE A 164 16.20 11.24 -8.25
N THR A 165 17.45 11.69 -8.20
CA THR A 165 17.98 12.63 -9.19
C THR A 165 18.35 11.85 -10.45
N VAL A 166 17.77 12.23 -11.58
CA VAL A 166 17.94 11.50 -12.84
C VAL A 166 18.64 12.37 -13.89
N VAL A 167 19.66 11.81 -14.54
CA VAL A 167 20.46 12.47 -15.58
C VAL A 167 20.45 11.61 -16.84
N PRO A 168 20.12 12.16 -18.04
CA PRO A 168 19.64 13.52 -18.28
C PRO A 168 18.22 13.72 -17.76
N TYR A 169 17.89 14.97 -17.41
CA TYR A 169 16.55 15.34 -16.96
C TYR A 169 15.59 15.53 -18.14
N SER A 170 14.38 15.01 -18.00
CA SER A 170 13.26 15.30 -18.90
C SER A 170 11.96 15.39 -18.10
N ASP A 171 11.14 16.40 -18.39
CA ASP A 171 9.80 16.51 -17.80
C ASP A 171 8.85 15.53 -18.50
N LEU A 172 8.62 14.39 -17.85
CA LEU A 172 7.82 13.27 -18.37
C LEU A 172 6.58 13.00 -17.51
N ASN A 173 6.04 14.07 -16.91
CA ASN A 173 4.91 13.96 -15.98
C ASN A 173 3.64 13.34 -16.61
N GLU A 174 3.40 13.50 -17.91
CA GLU A 174 2.25 12.89 -18.59
C GLU A 174 2.44 11.38 -18.82
N GLU A 175 3.67 10.94 -19.07
CA GLU A 175 4.04 9.54 -19.18
C GLU A 175 3.95 8.84 -17.82
N LEU A 176 4.45 9.49 -16.76
CA LEU A 176 4.36 8.97 -15.39
C LEU A 176 2.91 8.76 -14.94
N LYS A 177 1.99 9.63 -15.37
CA LYS A 177 0.55 9.47 -15.11
C LYS A 177 -0.04 8.17 -15.68
N LYS A 178 0.64 7.47 -16.60
CA LYS A 178 0.17 6.19 -17.14
C LYS A 178 0.57 4.98 -16.30
N ILE A 179 1.52 5.13 -15.37
CA ILE A 179 2.05 4.02 -14.58
C ILE A 179 1.05 3.58 -13.50
N ILE A 180 0.63 2.32 -13.53
CA ILE A 180 -0.53 1.86 -12.78
C ILE A 180 -0.18 1.61 -11.29
N TYR A 181 0.90 0.89 -11.01
CA TYR A 181 1.25 0.44 -9.66
C TYR A 181 2.08 1.46 -8.89
N CYS A 182 1.57 2.69 -8.78
CA CYS A 182 2.16 3.71 -7.92
C CYS A 182 1.06 4.54 -7.25
N LYS A 183 1.29 4.98 -6.01
CA LYS A 183 0.41 5.96 -5.38
C LYS A 183 0.58 7.32 -6.05
N ASN A 184 1.83 7.73 -6.25
CA ASN A 184 2.18 8.97 -6.94
C ASN A 184 3.58 8.86 -7.58
N ALA A 185 3.76 9.53 -8.71
CA ALA A 185 5.03 9.70 -9.39
C ALA A 185 5.05 11.07 -10.05
N HIS A 186 6.08 11.87 -9.77
CA HIS A 186 6.18 13.24 -10.29
C HIS A 186 7.62 13.66 -10.48
N PHE A 187 7.90 14.33 -11.60
CA PHE A 187 9.15 15.03 -11.85
C PHE A 187 9.05 16.50 -11.46
N GLY A 188 10.00 16.96 -10.66
CA GLY A 188 10.20 18.38 -10.36
C GLY A 188 11.65 18.66 -9.93
N ASN A 189 12.20 19.79 -10.35
CA ASN A 189 13.57 20.23 -9.99
C ASN A 189 14.62 19.12 -10.17
N GLU A 190 14.70 18.53 -11.37
CA GLU A 190 15.66 17.46 -11.73
C GLU A 190 15.49 16.15 -10.94
N THR A 191 14.43 16.05 -10.15
CA THR A 191 14.20 14.94 -9.22
C THR A 191 12.90 14.22 -9.57
N LEU A 192 12.99 12.90 -9.72
CA LEU A 192 11.86 12.00 -9.75
C LEU A 192 11.46 11.67 -8.31
N LYS A 193 10.26 12.08 -7.92
CA LYS A 193 9.66 11.69 -6.64
C LYS A 193 8.72 10.51 -6.85
N LEU A 194 8.97 9.42 -6.14
CA LEU A 194 8.16 8.21 -6.17
C LEU A 194 7.50 7.99 -4.81
N GLU A 195 6.20 7.68 -4.79
CA GLU A 195 5.48 7.25 -3.58
C GLU A 195 4.85 5.88 -3.80
N GLN A 196 5.27 4.91 -2.97
CA GLN A 196 4.88 3.50 -3.02
C GLN A 196 4.83 2.94 -4.44
N PHE A 197 5.87 3.24 -5.21
CA PHE A 197 6.03 2.82 -6.58
C PHE A 197 6.51 1.36 -6.60
N SER A 198 5.73 0.45 -7.19
CA SER A 198 6.11 -0.96 -7.28
C SER A 198 7.39 -1.11 -8.11
N ILE A 199 8.35 -1.88 -7.62
CA ILE A 199 9.60 -2.12 -8.33
C ILE A 199 9.38 -2.87 -9.64
N ARG A 200 8.24 -3.55 -9.80
CA ARG A 200 7.86 -4.23 -11.06
C ARG A 200 7.72 -3.25 -12.23
N GLU A 201 7.37 -2.01 -11.94
CA GLU A 201 7.21 -0.95 -12.93
C GLU A 201 8.50 -0.15 -13.15
N LEU A 202 9.58 -0.41 -12.40
CA LEU A 202 10.83 0.35 -12.51
C LEU A 202 11.46 0.20 -13.88
N LYS A 203 11.43 -1.00 -14.45
CA LYS A 203 11.99 -1.28 -15.77
C LYS A 203 11.31 -0.45 -16.87
N ASN A 204 10.01 -0.17 -16.71
CA ASN A 204 9.25 0.67 -17.63
C ASN A 204 9.72 2.13 -17.60
N LEU A 205 10.36 2.57 -16.51
CA LEU A 205 10.93 3.92 -16.40
C LEU A 205 12.20 4.08 -17.23
N ASP A 206 12.95 3.01 -17.51
CA ASP A 206 14.14 3.09 -18.36
C ASP A 206 13.78 3.45 -19.80
N ASP A 207 12.67 2.91 -20.32
CA ASP A 207 12.18 3.23 -21.67
C ASP A 207 11.63 4.66 -21.77
N ILE A 208 11.02 5.15 -20.68
CA ILE A 208 10.40 6.47 -20.61
C ILE A 208 11.48 7.55 -20.43
N ILE A 209 12.34 7.41 -19.42
CA ILE A 209 13.26 8.46 -18.98
C ILE A 209 14.62 8.34 -19.67
N LYS A 210 15.06 7.13 -19.99
CA LYS A 210 16.38 6.81 -20.57
C LYS A 210 17.53 7.44 -19.75
N PRO A 211 17.61 7.11 -18.45
CA PRO A 211 18.66 7.61 -17.59
C PRO A 211 20.04 7.11 -18.06
N GLU A 212 21.02 8.01 -18.02
CA GLU A 212 22.44 7.64 -18.04
C GLU A 212 22.95 7.43 -16.61
N LYS A 213 22.32 8.09 -15.65
CA LYS A 213 22.70 8.04 -14.24
C LYS A 213 21.53 8.39 -13.33
N ILE A 214 21.46 7.68 -12.20
CA ILE A 214 20.50 7.93 -11.12
C ILE A 214 21.25 8.02 -9.81
N TYR A 215 21.00 9.09 -9.07
CA TYR A 215 21.45 9.25 -7.69
C TYR A 215 20.24 9.15 -6.78
N THR A 216 20.27 8.23 -5.82
CA THR A 216 19.19 8.12 -4.84
C THR A 216 19.55 8.93 -3.60
N GLY A 217 18.58 9.63 -3.01
CA GLY A 217 18.67 9.99 -1.60
C GLY A 217 18.49 8.77 -0.70
N ASP A 218 18.25 9.02 0.59
CA ASP A 218 17.64 8.01 1.44
C ASP A 218 16.24 7.67 0.91
N PHE A 219 15.90 6.38 0.84
CA PHE A 219 14.57 5.95 0.39
C PHE A 219 14.03 4.81 1.23
N TRP A 220 12.69 4.74 1.31
CA TRP A 220 12.00 3.65 1.97
C TRP A 220 11.74 2.53 0.98
N VAL A 221 12.05 1.31 1.39
CA VAL A 221 11.60 0.09 0.73
C VAL A 221 10.47 -0.52 1.56
N ILE A 222 9.43 -0.97 0.89
CA ILE A 222 8.22 -1.55 1.46
C ILE A 222 8.04 -2.92 0.85
N VAL A 223 8.40 -3.97 1.60
CA VAL A 223 8.18 -5.36 1.20
C VAL A 223 6.78 -5.76 1.63
N ARG A 224 5.94 -6.15 0.68
CA ARG A 224 4.57 -6.63 0.90
C ARG A 224 4.57 -8.14 0.80
N THR A 225 4.04 -8.82 1.80
CA THR A 225 4.15 -10.28 1.93
C THR A 225 2.81 -10.98 1.71
N GLU A 226 2.85 -12.20 1.16
CA GLU A 226 1.69 -13.07 0.97
C GLU A 226 1.20 -13.68 2.28
N LYS A 227 2.11 -13.86 3.24
CA LYS A 227 1.83 -14.47 4.55
C LYS A 227 1.95 -13.43 5.66
N GLU A 228 1.14 -13.60 6.69
CA GLU A 228 1.25 -12.78 7.90
C GLU A 228 2.60 -13.04 8.61
N ILE A 229 3.20 -11.98 9.17
CA ILE A 229 4.42 -12.04 9.98
C ILE A 229 4.02 -12.14 11.45
N ASP A 230 4.34 -13.26 12.09
CA ASP A 230 4.03 -13.50 13.49
C ASP A 230 5.00 -12.76 14.44
N GLU A 231 4.74 -12.81 15.75
CA GLU A 231 5.58 -12.09 16.71
C GLU A 231 7.00 -12.63 16.85
N LEU A 232 7.23 -13.93 16.68
CA LEU A 232 8.56 -14.52 16.80
C LEU A 232 9.42 -14.16 15.60
N GLU A 233 8.83 -14.15 14.42
CA GLU A 233 9.51 -13.79 13.17
C GLU A 233 9.90 -12.32 13.13
N LYS A 234 9.15 -11.44 13.81
CA LYS A 234 9.54 -10.02 13.97
C LYS A 234 10.91 -9.85 14.64
N TYR A 235 11.31 -10.77 15.51
CA TYR A 235 12.63 -10.72 16.15
C TYR A 235 13.72 -11.15 15.18
N GLY A 236 13.53 -12.27 14.47
CA GLY A 236 14.51 -12.76 13.50
C GLY A 236 14.77 -11.78 12.36
N ILE A 237 13.72 -11.16 11.82
CA ILE A 237 13.82 -10.14 10.75
C ILE A 237 14.66 -8.93 11.21
N LYS A 238 14.60 -8.56 12.49
CA LYS A 238 15.37 -7.43 13.01
C LYS A 238 16.83 -7.78 13.27
N GLU A 239 17.16 -9.05 13.48
CA GLU A 239 18.55 -9.49 13.65
C GLU A 239 19.31 -9.53 12.32
N GLU A 240 18.63 -9.81 11.20
CA GLU A 240 19.22 -9.75 9.84
C GLU A 240 19.62 -8.33 9.41
N ASP A 241 19.12 -7.29 10.09
CA ASP A 241 19.48 -5.88 9.89
C ASP A 241 20.94 -5.57 10.27
N ASP A 242 21.48 -6.28 11.25
CA ASP A 242 22.74 -5.90 11.89
C ASP A 242 23.97 -6.04 10.97
N ASP A 243 23.86 -6.82 9.90
CA ASP A 243 24.96 -7.12 8.98
C ASP A 243 24.76 -6.57 7.55
N ASN A 244 23.62 -5.94 7.23
CA ASN A 244 23.36 -5.46 5.87
C ASN A 244 23.89 -4.02 5.66
N PRO A 245 24.95 -3.82 4.83
CA PRO A 245 25.57 -2.51 4.68
C PRO A 245 24.69 -1.50 3.94
N TYR A 246 23.63 -1.94 3.26
CA TYR A 246 22.78 -1.11 2.40
C TYR A 246 21.56 -0.53 3.10
N ILE A 247 21.25 -0.96 4.32
CA ILE A 247 20.13 -0.45 5.11
C ILE A 247 20.64 0.20 6.40
N TYR A 248 19.82 1.09 6.97
CA TYR A 248 20.10 1.67 8.28
C TYR A 248 19.70 0.69 9.37
N LYS A 249 20.62 0.44 10.30
CA LYS A 249 20.36 -0.30 11.54
C LYS A 249 19.16 0.32 12.28
N ASP A 250 18.30 -0.54 12.81
CA ASP A 250 17.06 -0.21 13.52
C ASP A 250 15.98 0.46 12.65
N SER A 251 16.13 0.45 11.31
CA SER A 251 15.14 1.04 10.40
C SER A 251 13.98 0.10 10.04
N ILE A 252 14.07 -1.18 10.42
CA ILE A 252 13.06 -2.16 10.09
C ILE A 252 11.78 -1.96 10.92
N HIS A 253 10.66 -1.75 10.23
CA HIS A 253 9.33 -1.61 10.83
C HIS A 253 8.34 -2.56 10.17
N ILE A 254 7.70 -3.40 10.99
CA ILE A 254 6.73 -4.40 10.52
C ILE A 254 5.32 -3.92 10.82
N ARG A 255 4.41 -3.97 9.84
CA ARG A 255 2.99 -3.64 9.99
C ARG A 255 2.11 -4.82 9.59
N LEU A 256 1.05 -4.98 10.39
CA LEU A 256 -0.06 -5.92 10.21
C LEU A 256 -1.36 -5.13 9.98
#